data_AF-A0A956AGV0-F1
#
_entry.id   AF-A0A956AGV0-F1
#
_cell.length_a   1.000
_cell.length_b   1.000
_cell.length_c   1.000
_cell.angle_alpha   90.00
_cell.angle_beta   90.00
_cell.angle_gamma   90.00
#
_symmetry.space_group_name_H-M   'P 1'
#
loop_
_entity.id
_entity.type
_entity.pdbx_description
1 polymer ?
#
loop_
_entity_poly.entity_id
_entity_poly.type
_entity_poly.pdbx_seq_one_letter_code
_entity_poly.pdbx_strand_id
1 'polypeptide(L)'
;MIALVDAARARGDGMRFSLTALAQRAGLRSRGHFHQILGGKKPLLPAKARSLAGWLFGGEGDRRTAAVRYFELLASQDLLVGAQAAAALDELLDLRRRHGPQVSQPRHDPDALRYLARWHLLPIRELAGLVEFRADPRWIRERLWHRPTLESAQACLDTLVAIGDIAVAPDGTAHQVGAREFTLTHDLTEAGYGPQVRTAAGELHRGALDVVKASIEAVPSAERHLDLKFIRVERS
;
A
#
# COMPACT_ATOMS: atom_id res chain seq x y z
N MET A 1 4.23 16.43 -5.60
CA MET A 1 3.95 17.81 -5.14
C MET A 1 4.65 18.86 -5.99
N ILE A 2 5.96 18.76 -6.25
CA ILE A 2 6.66 19.61 -7.25
C ILE A 2 6.00 19.47 -8.64
N ALA A 3 5.73 18.24 -9.08
CA ALA A 3 4.98 17.96 -10.30
C ALA A 3 3.56 18.58 -10.36
N LEU A 4 2.92 18.88 -9.22
CA LEU A 4 1.61 19.52 -9.17
C LEU A 4 1.71 21.02 -9.47
N VAL A 5 2.76 21.67 -8.98
CA VAL A 5 3.08 23.07 -9.29
C VAL A 5 3.45 23.20 -10.76
N ASP A 6 4.21 22.25 -11.31
CA ASP A 6 4.60 22.28 -12.72
C ASP A 6 3.43 21.98 -13.67
N ALA A 7 2.55 21.02 -13.33
CA ALA A 7 1.31 20.78 -14.08
C ALA A 7 0.38 22.01 -14.06
N ALA A 8 0.27 22.68 -12.91
CA ALA A 8 -0.52 23.89 -12.78
C ALA A 8 0.07 25.09 -13.55
N ARG A 9 1.41 25.16 -13.68
CA ARG A 9 2.11 26.14 -14.52
C ARG A 9 1.87 25.86 -16.01
N ALA A 10 1.96 24.60 -16.44
CA ALA A 10 1.77 24.21 -17.84
C ALA A 10 0.34 24.47 -18.35
N ARG A 11 -0.67 24.43 -17.47
CA ARG A 11 -2.08 24.75 -17.79
C ARG A 11 -2.40 26.25 -17.77
N GLY A 12 -1.49 27.10 -17.26
CA GLY A 12 -1.69 28.54 -17.24
C GLY A 12 -1.46 29.15 -18.61
N ASP A 13 -2.54 29.37 -19.38
CA ASP A 13 -2.57 30.07 -20.68
C ASP A 13 -2.00 31.51 -20.60
N GLY A 14 -0.69 31.69 -20.46
CA GLY A 14 -0.03 33.00 -20.45
C GLY A 14 -0.29 33.88 -19.22
N MET A 15 -1.13 33.45 -18.27
CA MET A 15 -1.36 34.17 -17.01
C MET A 15 -0.30 33.80 -15.97
N ARG A 16 0.34 34.82 -15.37
CA ARG A 16 1.34 34.68 -14.29
C ARG A 16 0.82 33.71 -13.21
N PHE A 17 1.44 32.54 -13.13
CA PHE A 17 1.14 31.53 -12.12
C PHE A 17 1.25 32.11 -10.71
N SER A 18 0.13 32.10 -9.97
CA SER A 18 0.09 32.55 -8.58
C SER A 18 -0.40 31.42 -7.67
N LEU A 19 0.41 31.07 -6.67
CA LEU A 19 0.02 30.11 -5.63
C LEU A 19 -1.24 30.55 -4.87
N THR A 20 -1.50 31.85 -4.79
CA THR A 20 -2.72 32.38 -4.19
C THR A 20 -3.95 32.04 -5.03
N ALA A 21 -3.86 32.24 -6.35
CA ALA A 21 -4.96 31.91 -7.27
C ALA A 21 -5.21 30.40 -7.30
N LEU A 22 -4.15 29.59 -7.24
CA LEU A 22 -4.24 28.13 -7.13
C LEU A 22 -4.93 27.71 -5.82
N ALA A 23 -4.56 28.32 -4.69
CA ALA A 23 -5.20 28.06 -3.40
C ALA A 23 -6.70 28.41 -3.42
N GLN A 24 -7.08 29.56 -3.98
CA GLN A 24 -8.48 29.97 -4.08
C GLN A 24 -9.30 28.99 -4.94
N ARG A 25 -8.76 28.58 -6.10
CA ARG A 25 -9.41 27.58 -6.97
C ARG A 25 -9.53 26.20 -6.33
N ALA A 26 -8.60 25.83 -5.45
CA ALA A 26 -8.69 24.64 -4.61
C ALA A 26 -9.73 24.75 -3.47
N GLY A 27 -10.45 25.87 -3.35
CA GLY A 27 -11.36 26.14 -2.25
C GLY A 27 -10.64 26.33 -0.91
N LEU A 28 -9.40 26.83 -0.93
CA LEU A 28 -8.61 27.15 0.26
C LEU A 28 -8.69 28.66 0.53
N ARG A 29 -8.95 29.00 1.80
CA ARG A 29 -9.15 30.40 2.24
C ARG A 29 -7.86 31.22 2.28
N SER A 30 -6.69 30.58 2.33
CA SER A 30 -5.42 31.33 2.43
C SER A 30 -4.24 30.61 1.77
N ARG A 31 -3.34 31.41 1.19
CA ARG A 31 -2.04 30.96 0.68
C ARG A 31 -1.21 30.24 1.75
N GLY A 32 -1.26 30.72 2.99
CA GLY A 32 -0.55 30.10 4.11
C GLY A 32 -1.03 28.67 4.38
N HIS A 33 -2.34 28.43 4.34
CA HIS A 33 -2.90 27.08 4.47
C HIS A 33 -2.43 26.19 3.31
N PHE A 34 -2.47 26.71 2.08
CA PHE A 34 -1.99 25.94 0.93
C PHE A 34 -0.48 25.65 1.01
N HIS A 35 0.33 26.58 1.51
CA HIS A 35 1.76 26.33 1.74
C HIS A 35 2.01 25.26 2.82
N GLN A 36 1.17 25.20 3.86
CA GLN A 36 1.23 24.13 4.86
C GLN A 36 0.88 22.76 4.25
N ILE A 37 -0.10 22.70 3.35
CA ILE A 37 -0.41 21.49 2.58
C ILE A 37 0.75 21.13 1.65
N LEU A 38 1.29 22.12 0.93
CA LEU A 38 2.40 21.93 0.00
C LEU A 38 3.66 21.38 0.69
N GLY A 39 3.92 21.86 1.91
CA GLY A 39 5.01 21.40 2.76
C GLY A 39 4.70 20.17 3.62
N GLY A 40 3.57 19.49 3.41
CA GLY A 40 3.20 18.27 4.15
C GLY A 40 2.87 18.49 5.64
N LYS A 41 2.75 19.74 6.09
CA LYS A 41 2.44 20.09 7.48
C LYS A 41 0.95 19.95 7.82
N LYS A 42 0.09 19.91 6.80
CA LYS A 42 -1.36 19.68 6.94
C LYS A 42 -1.85 18.74 5.83
N PRO A 43 -2.78 17.82 6.14
CA PRO A 43 -3.37 16.95 5.14
C PRO A 43 -4.27 17.73 4.17
N LEU A 44 -4.35 17.27 2.93
CA LEU A 44 -5.31 17.76 1.95
C LEU A 44 -6.59 16.93 2.04
N LEU A 45 -7.67 17.51 2.58
CA LEU A 45 -8.93 16.79 2.74
C LEU A 45 -9.50 16.29 1.39
N PRO A 46 -10.18 15.12 1.35
CA PRO A 46 -10.62 14.48 0.10
C PRO A 46 -11.46 15.40 -0.81
N ALA A 47 -12.43 16.13 -0.25
CA ALA A 47 -13.26 17.06 -1.01
C ALA A 47 -12.45 18.19 -1.67
N LYS A 48 -11.41 18.68 -0.97
CA LYS A 48 -10.50 19.71 -1.50
C LYS A 48 -9.53 19.12 -2.51
N ALA A 49 -9.06 17.89 -2.27
CA ALA A 49 -8.23 17.14 -3.22
C ALA A 49 -8.96 16.93 -4.54
N ARG A 50 -10.21 16.48 -4.49
CA ARG A 50 -11.08 16.30 -5.66
C ARG A 50 -11.32 17.60 -6.41
N SER A 51 -11.64 18.69 -5.71
CA SER A 51 -11.85 20.01 -6.33
C SER A 51 -10.59 20.51 -7.05
N LEU A 52 -9.44 20.43 -6.37
CA LEU A 52 -8.14 20.79 -6.94
C LEU A 52 -7.79 19.91 -8.14
N ALA A 53 -7.99 18.60 -8.05
CA ALA A 53 -7.71 17.66 -9.12
C ALA A 53 -8.65 17.85 -10.32
N GLY A 54 -9.94 18.10 -10.08
CA GLY A 54 -10.90 18.44 -11.12
C GLY A 54 -10.49 19.71 -11.87
N TRP A 55 -9.91 20.69 -11.19
CA TRP A 55 -9.35 21.85 -11.88
C TRP A 55 -8.05 21.53 -12.65
N LEU A 56 -7.12 20.80 -12.02
CA LEU A 56 -5.82 20.47 -12.61
C LEU A 56 -5.91 19.53 -13.81
N PHE A 57 -6.75 18.50 -13.70
CA PHE A 57 -6.85 17.39 -14.64
C PHE A 57 -8.19 17.32 -15.35
N GLY A 58 -9.21 18.07 -14.91
CA GLY A 58 -10.56 17.94 -15.44
C GLY A 58 -10.73 18.31 -16.91
N GLY A 59 -11.89 17.92 -17.42
CA GLY A 59 -12.22 17.78 -18.84
C GLY A 59 -12.86 16.41 -19.06
N GLU A 60 -13.36 16.16 -20.27
CA GLU A 60 -14.00 14.88 -20.59
C GLU A 60 -12.97 13.79 -20.91
N GLY A 61 -13.34 12.53 -20.65
CA GLY A 61 -12.56 11.35 -20.99
C GLY A 61 -12.04 10.55 -19.79
N ASP A 62 -11.98 9.23 -19.97
CA ASP A 62 -11.62 8.24 -18.94
C ASP A 62 -10.28 8.54 -18.25
N ARG A 63 -9.25 8.91 -19.02
CA ARG A 63 -7.92 9.23 -18.48
C ARG A 63 -7.92 10.42 -17.52
N ARG A 64 -8.76 11.44 -17.78
CA ARG A 64 -8.86 12.63 -16.91
C ARG A 64 -9.62 12.30 -15.63
N THR A 65 -10.69 11.53 -15.72
CA THR A 65 -11.41 10.98 -14.56
C THR A 65 -10.49 10.12 -13.68
N ALA A 66 -9.70 9.23 -14.29
CA ALA A 66 -8.72 8.41 -13.60
C ALA A 66 -7.66 9.25 -12.88
N ALA A 67 -7.16 10.33 -13.49
CA ALA A 67 -6.21 11.24 -12.85
C ALA A 67 -6.80 11.96 -11.62
N VAL A 68 -8.07 12.38 -11.69
CA VAL A 68 -8.78 12.97 -10.55
C VAL A 68 -8.88 11.99 -9.40
N ARG A 69 -9.31 10.75 -9.70
CA ARG A 69 -9.45 9.69 -8.69
C ARG A 69 -8.10 9.30 -8.08
N TYR A 70 -7.08 9.13 -8.90
CA TYR A 70 -5.72 8.82 -8.45
C TYR A 70 -5.18 9.88 -7.48
N PHE A 71 -5.38 11.16 -7.81
CA PHE A 71 -4.97 12.26 -6.94
C PHE A 71 -5.74 12.28 -5.60
N GLU A 72 -7.05 12.04 -5.64
CA GLU A 72 -7.87 11.95 -4.43
C GLU A 72 -7.42 10.83 -3.50
N LEU A 73 -7.15 9.64 -4.06
CA LEU A 73 -6.63 8.49 -3.30
C LEU A 73 -5.30 8.81 -2.63
N LEU A 74 -4.36 9.41 -3.38
CA LEU A 74 -3.07 9.87 -2.84
C LEU A 74 -3.23 10.86 -1.68
N ALA A 75 -4.11 11.84 -1.83
CA ALA A 75 -4.34 12.86 -0.80
C ALA A 75 -5.00 12.30 0.46
N SER A 76 -5.73 11.19 0.32
CA SER A 76 -6.48 10.55 1.40
C SER A 76 -5.68 9.46 2.13
N GLN A 77 -4.51 9.04 1.63
CA GLN A 77 -3.78 7.89 2.17
C GLN A 77 -3.49 8.00 3.67
N ASP A 78 -3.08 9.18 4.14
CA ASP A 78 -2.76 9.39 5.57
C ASP A 78 -4.00 9.43 6.48
N LEU A 79 -5.20 9.45 5.90
CA LEU A 79 -6.48 9.49 6.63
C LEU A 79 -7.17 8.12 6.70
N LEU A 80 -6.72 7.15 5.89
CA LEU A 80 -7.31 5.81 5.81
C LEU A 80 -6.51 4.84 6.69
N VAL A 81 -7.21 3.84 7.23
CA VAL A 81 -6.62 2.77 8.06
C VAL A 81 -7.24 1.42 7.73
N GLY A 82 -6.48 0.34 7.94
CA GLY A 82 -6.96 -1.03 7.85
C GLY A 82 -7.50 -1.40 6.46
N ALA A 83 -8.69 -2.03 6.42
CA ALA A 83 -9.29 -2.50 5.17
C ALA A 83 -9.52 -1.38 4.14
N GLN A 84 -9.82 -0.17 4.59
CA GLN A 84 -10.02 0.98 3.71
C GLN A 84 -8.70 1.45 3.08
N ALA A 85 -7.61 1.43 3.84
CA ALA A 85 -6.28 1.77 3.34
C ALA A 85 -5.80 0.74 2.30
N ALA A 86 -6.01 -0.55 2.57
CA ALA A 86 -5.67 -1.63 1.64
C ALA A 86 -6.44 -1.51 0.31
N ALA A 87 -7.76 -1.33 0.36
CA ALA A 87 -8.58 -1.17 -0.83
C ALA A 87 -8.19 0.09 -1.65
N ALA A 88 -7.91 1.21 -0.97
CA ALA A 88 -7.47 2.44 -1.63
C ALA A 88 -6.09 2.28 -2.30
N LEU A 89 -5.18 1.54 -1.69
CA LEU A 89 -3.89 1.22 -2.29
C LEU A 89 -4.05 0.33 -3.53
N ASP A 90 -4.89 -0.71 -3.46
CA ASP A 90 -5.18 -1.58 -4.60
C ASP A 90 -5.75 -0.78 -5.79
N GLU A 91 -6.71 0.11 -5.53
CA GLU A 91 -7.28 0.99 -6.57
C GLU A 91 -6.23 1.95 -7.15
N LEU A 92 -5.37 2.53 -6.30
CA LEU A 92 -4.30 3.44 -6.73
C LEU A 92 -3.30 2.72 -7.66
N LEU A 93 -2.90 1.50 -7.32
CA LEU A 93 -2.00 0.69 -8.12
C LEU A 93 -2.63 0.31 -9.46
N ASP A 94 -3.91 -0.05 -9.46
CA ASP A 94 -4.65 -0.37 -10.68
C ASP A 94 -4.78 0.85 -11.61
N LEU A 95 -5.13 2.02 -11.09
CA LEU A 95 -5.20 3.27 -11.87
C LEU A 95 -3.83 3.63 -12.47
N ARG A 96 -2.74 3.44 -11.73
CA ARG A 96 -1.38 3.67 -12.25
C ARG A 96 -1.02 2.65 -13.33
N ARG A 97 -1.41 1.39 -13.18
CA ARG A 97 -1.20 0.33 -14.18
C ARG A 97 -1.91 0.65 -15.50
N ARG A 98 -3.17 1.11 -15.42
CA ARG A 98 -4.01 1.41 -16.60
C ARG A 98 -3.68 2.74 -17.28
N HIS A 99 -3.31 3.77 -16.52
CA HIS A 99 -3.23 5.15 -17.04
C HIS A 99 -1.88 5.85 -16.81
N GLY A 100 -0.97 5.24 -16.07
CA GLY A 100 0.36 5.77 -15.77
C GLY A 100 1.26 5.82 -17.01
N PRO A 101 2.33 6.63 -16.97
CA PRO A 101 3.33 6.62 -18.03
C PRO A 101 3.97 5.24 -18.12
N GLN A 102 3.99 4.65 -19.33
CA GLN A 102 4.77 3.45 -19.62
C GLN A 102 6.25 3.84 -19.68
N VAL A 103 6.81 4.19 -18.53
CA VAL A 103 8.25 4.27 -18.39
C VAL A 103 8.73 2.82 -18.50
N SER A 104 9.74 2.59 -19.35
CA SER A 104 10.51 1.35 -19.39
C SER A 104 11.20 1.16 -18.03
N GLN A 105 10.44 0.82 -16.99
CA GLN A 105 10.96 0.61 -15.66
C GLN A 105 11.64 -0.76 -15.64
N PRO A 106 12.76 -0.91 -14.90
CA PRO A 106 13.21 -2.23 -14.51
C PRO A 106 12.04 -2.97 -13.84
N ARG A 107 12.06 -4.31 -13.85
CA ARG A 107 11.00 -5.22 -13.37
C ARG A 107 10.69 -5.09 -11.86
N HIS A 108 10.48 -3.89 -11.35
CA HIS A 108 10.04 -3.62 -10.00
C HIS A 108 8.52 -3.62 -10.01
N ASP A 109 8.01 -4.78 -9.62
CA ASP A 109 6.62 -5.15 -9.69
C ASP A 109 5.77 -4.24 -8.78
N PRO A 110 4.75 -3.51 -9.27
CA PRO A 110 3.79 -2.82 -8.40
C PRO A 110 3.15 -3.76 -7.35
N ASP A 111 3.16 -5.08 -7.58
CA ASP A 111 2.69 -6.07 -6.61
C ASP A 111 3.60 -6.19 -5.37
N ALA A 112 4.86 -5.71 -5.43
CA ALA A 112 5.72 -5.58 -4.26
C ALA A 112 5.20 -4.58 -3.21
N LEU A 113 4.35 -3.62 -3.58
CA LEU A 113 3.66 -2.77 -2.61
C LEU A 113 2.50 -3.50 -1.91
N ARG A 114 1.89 -4.47 -2.59
CA ARG A 114 0.84 -5.31 -2.00
C ARG A 114 1.42 -6.20 -0.90
N TYR A 115 2.67 -6.62 -1.05
CA TYR A 115 3.44 -7.30 0.01
C TYR A 115 3.43 -6.53 1.34
N LEU A 116 3.61 -5.21 1.29
CA LEU A 116 3.63 -4.35 2.46
C LEU A 116 2.22 -3.96 2.95
N ALA A 117 1.17 -4.19 2.15
CA ALA A 117 -0.17 -3.68 2.45
C ALA A 117 -0.93 -4.51 3.51
N ARG A 118 -0.51 -5.76 3.74
CA ARG A 118 -1.23 -6.69 4.62
C ARG A 118 -0.26 -7.43 5.52
N TRP A 119 -0.44 -7.27 6.84
CA TRP A 119 0.47 -7.85 7.82
C TRP A 119 0.54 -9.38 7.74
N HIS A 120 -0.56 -10.07 7.38
CA HIS A 120 -0.62 -11.52 7.28
C HIS A 120 0.27 -12.10 6.16
N LEU A 121 0.75 -11.29 5.20
CA LEU A 121 1.61 -11.78 4.11
C LEU A 121 2.93 -12.34 4.64
N LEU A 122 3.55 -11.67 5.61
CA LEU A 122 4.79 -12.12 6.25
C LEU A 122 4.64 -13.49 6.94
N PRO A 123 3.75 -13.68 7.92
CA PRO A 123 3.64 -14.97 8.60
C PRO A 123 3.13 -16.09 7.67
N ILE A 124 2.33 -15.79 6.64
CA ILE A 124 1.93 -16.81 5.63
C ILE A 124 3.13 -17.19 4.76
N ARG A 125 3.96 -16.23 4.36
CA ARG A 125 5.21 -16.50 3.65
C ARG A 125 6.16 -17.35 4.49
N GLU A 126 6.28 -17.08 5.78
CA GLU A 126 7.09 -17.89 6.71
C GLU A 126 6.49 -19.30 6.87
N LEU A 127 5.17 -19.44 6.97
CA LEU A 127 4.50 -20.75 6.95
C LEU A 127 4.81 -21.54 5.67
N ALA A 128 4.94 -20.86 4.52
CA ALA A 128 5.28 -21.48 3.25
C ALA A 128 6.70 -22.06 3.19
N GLY A 129 7.56 -21.70 4.14
CA GLY A 129 8.88 -22.31 4.33
C GLY A 129 8.84 -23.63 5.10
N LEU A 130 7.70 -24.02 5.68
CA LEU A 130 7.56 -25.28 6.41
C LEU A 130 7.35 -26.46 5.45
N VAL A 131 7.95 -27.61 5.77
CA VAL A 131 7.84 -28.85 4.97
C VAL A 131 6.39 -29.31 4.81
N GLU A 132 5.57 -29.08 5.82
CA GLU A 132 4.16 -29.48 5.90
C GLU A 132 3.19 -28.42 5.38
N PHE A 133 3.70 -27.35 4.77
CA PHE A 133 2.87 -26.25 4.30
C PHE A 133 1.76 -26.73 3.37
N ARG A 134 0.56 -26.21 3.60
CA ARG A 134 -0.57 -26.37 2.68
C ARG A 134 -1.08 -25.00 2.30
N ALA A 135 -1.14 -24.72 0.99
CA ALA A 135 -1.78 -23.53 0.43
C ALA A 135 -3.32 -23.61 0.51
N ASP A 136 -3.82 -23.91 1.71
CA ASP A 136 -5.24 -23.95 2.05
C ASP A 136 -5.52 -22.85 3.09
N PRO A 137 -6.43 -21.89 2.81
CA PRO A 137 -6.83 -20.86 3.74
C PRO A 137 -7.27 -21.38 5.12
N ARG A 138 -7.89 -22.57 5.18
CA ARG A 138 -8.31 -23.18 6.46
C ARG A 138 -7.10 -23.63 7.28
N TRP A 139 -6.18 -24.36 6.65
CA TRP A 139 -4.93 -24.82 7.27
C TRP A 139 -4.07 -23.66 7.78
N ILE A 140 -3.96 -22.59 6.98
CA ILE A 140 -3.22 -21.37 7.35
C ILE A 140 -3.86 -20.69 8.56
N ARG A 141 -5.18 -20.50 8.51
CA ARG A 141 -5.94 -19.84 9.58
C ARG A 141 -5.75 -20.54 10.92
N GLU A 142 -5.66 -21.87 10.94
CA GLU A 142 -5.49 -22.66 12.17
C GLU A 142 -4.11 -22.53 12.81
N ARG A 143 -3.06 -22.29 11.99
CA ARG A 143 -1.66 -22.19 12.44
C ARG A 143 -1.24 -20.78 12.84
N LEU A 144 -1.97 -19.77 12.38
CA LEU A 144 -1.75 -18.39 12.78
C LEU A 144 -2.45 -18.10 14.11
N TRP A 145 -1.70 -17.47 15.01
CA TRP A 145 -2.24 -17.11 16.32
C TRP A 145 -3.40 -16.10 16.20
N HIS A 146 -3.21 -15.09 15.35
CA HIS A 146 -4.28 -14.18 14.95
C HIS A 146 -4.96 -14.72 13.69
N ARG A 147 -5.99 -15.56 13.88
CA ARG A 147 -6.71 -16.31 12.83
C ARG A 147 -7.32 -15.38 11.76
N PRO A 148 -6.70 -15.17 10.57
CA PRO A 148 -7.30 -14.36 9.52
C PRO A 148 -8.66 -14.93 9.07
N THR A 149 -9.53 -14.10 8.51
CA THR A 149 -10.69 -14.62 7.77
C THR A 149 -10.22 -15.50 6.61
N LEU A 150 -11.03 -16.48 6.19
CA LEU A 150 -10.67 -17.36 5.06
C LEU A 150 -10.42 -16.56 3.78
N GLU A 151 -11.23 -15.51 3.55
CA GLU A 151 -11.05 -14.58 2.44
C GLU A 151 -9.71 -13.82 2.52
N SER A 152 -9.33 -13.33 3.71
CA SER A 152 -8.06 -12.64 3.91
C SER A 152 -6.86 -13.59 3.70
N ALA A 153 -6.95 -14.82 4.20
CA ALA A 153 -5.93 -15.84 4.00
C ALA A 153 -5.79 -16.22 2.52
N GLN A 154 -6.91 -16.42 1.81
CA GLN A 154 -6.90 -16.68 0.37
C GLN A 154 -6.27 -15.52 -0.40
N ALA A 155 -6.69 -14.28 -0.13
CA ALA A 155 -6.16 -13.13 -0.84
C ALA A 155 -4.67 -12.89 -0.55
N CYS A 156 -4.17 -13.28 0.64
CA CYS A 156 -2.74 -13.27 0.92
C CYS A 156 -1.99 -14.35 0.14
N LEU A 157 -2.53 -15.57 0.06
CA LEU A 157 -1.97 -16.64 -0.79
C LEU A 157 -1.89 -16.21 -2.26
N ASP A 158 -2.98 -15.67 -2.80
CA ASP A 158 -3.05 -15.20 -4.19
C ASP A 158 -1.99 -14.12 -4.45
N THR A 159 -1.80 -13.22 -3.49
CA THR A 159 -0.76 -12.18 -3.57
C THR A 159 0.64 -12.79 -3.57
N LEU A 160 0.93 -13.72 -2.65
CA LEU A 160 2.25 -14.37 -2.55
C LEU A 160 2.60 -15.20 -3.78
N VAL A 161 1.60 -15.84 -4.39
CA VAL A 161 1.76 -16.54 -5.68
C VAL A 161 1.99 -15.55 -6.81
N ALA A 162 1.20 -14.47 -6.87
CA ALA A 162 1.32 -13.45 -7.92
C ALA A 162 2.70 -12.77 -7.93
N ILE A 163 3.25 -12.44 -6.76
CA ILE A 163 4.59 -11.84 -6.63
C ILE A 163 5.74 -12.86 -6.79
N GLY A 164 5.40 -14.16 -6.85
CA GLY A 164 6.35 -15.25 -7.02
C GLY A 164 7.11 -15.64 -5.75
N ASP A 165 6.60 -15.31 -4.57
CA ASP A 165 7.17 -15.73 -3.27
C ASP A 165 6.74 -17.15 -2.90
N ILE A 166 5.61 -17.63 -3.43
CA ILE A 166 5.15 -19.02 -3.33
C ILE A 166 4.95 -19.58 -4.73
N ALA A 167 5.49 -20.76 -5.00
CA ALA A 167 5.20 -21.52 -6.20
C ALA A 167 4.24 -22.65 -5.87
N VAL A 168 3.23 -22.84 -6.70
CA VAL A 168 2.32 -23.98 -6.65
C VAL A 168 2.73 -24.95 -7.75
N ALA A 169 3.13 -26.15 -7.35
CA ALA A 169 3.48 -27.23 -8.26
C ALA A 169 2.21 -27.85 -8.88
N PRO A 170 2.35 -28.59 -10.01
CA PRO A 170 1.22 -29.19 -10.71
C PRO A 170 0.41 -30.20 -9.88
N ASP A 171 1.01 -30.78 -8.84
CA ASP A 171 0.37 -31.69 -7.89
C ASP A 171 -0.42 -30.95 -6.78
N GLY A 172 -0.45 -29.62 -6.81
CA GLY A 172 -1.10 -28.77 -5.82
C GLY A 172 -0.26 -28.50 -4.58
N THR A 173 0.97 -29.02 -4.49
CA THR A 173 1.88 -28.67 -3.40
C THR A 173 2.39 -27.25 -3.59
N ALA A 174 2.53 -26.50 -2.52
CA ALA A 174 3.05 -25.15 -2.56
C ALA A 174 4.32 -25.05 -1.71
N HIS A 175 5.28 -24.28 -2.16
CA HIS A 175 6.53 -24.06 -1.43
C HIS A 175 7.00 -22.62 -1.63
N GLN A 176 7.70 -22.10 -0.61
CA GLN A 176 8.35 -20.81 -0.72
C GLN A 176 9.42 -20.86 -1.83
N VAL A 177 9.39 -19.87 -2.72
CA VAL A 177 10.44 -19.65 -3.71
C VAL A 177 11.52 -18.81 -3.03
N GLY A 178 12.78 -19.22 -3.20
CA GLY A 178 13.94 -18.80 -2.40
C GLY A 178 13.94 -17.34 -1.90
N ALA A 179 14.46 -17.15 -0.69
CA ALA A 179 14.45 -15.88 0.03
C ALA A 179 14.92 -14.72 -0.85
N ARG A 180 13.98 -13.98 -1.45
CA ARG A 180 14.26 -12.65 -1.98
C ARG A 180 14.71 -11.80 -0.80
N GLU A 181 15.97 -11.41 -0.83
CA GLU A 181 16.49 -10.33 0.00
C GLU A 181 15.82 -9.05 -0.51
N PHE A 182 14.65 -8.75 0.05
CA PHE A 182 13.83 -7.66 -0.40
C PHE A 182 14.47 -6.33 0.03
N THR A 183 15.26 -5.73 -0.85
CA THR A 183 15.62 -4.29 -0.78
C THR A 183 14.43 -3.41 -1.25
N LEU A 184 13.20 -3.81 -0.90
CA LEU A 184 11.93 -3.23 -1.38
C LEU A 184 11.83 -1.73 -1.21
N THR A 185 12.27 -1.25 -0.05
CA THR A 185 12.08 0.15 0.34
C THR A 185 12.98 1.09 -0.45
N HIS A 186 14.17 0.64 -0.87
CA HIS A 186 15.09 1.47 -1.66
C HIS A 186 14.64 1.54 -3.12
N ASP A 187 14.48 0.38 -3.76
CA ASP A 187 14.18 0.26 -5.19
C ASP A 187 12.81 0.88 -5.55
N LEU A 188 11.80 0.67 -4.71
CA LEU A 188 10.47 1.27 -4.93
C LEU A 188 10.48 2.79 -4.68
N THR A 189 11.32 3.28 -3.77
CA THR A 189 11.46 4.72 -3.55
C THR A 189 12.11 5.39 -4.75
N GLU A 190 13.14 4.79 -5.34
CA GLU A 190 13.80 5.27 -6.56
C GLU A 190 12.87 5.17 -7.79
N ALA A 191 12.03 4.14 -7.90
CA ALA A 191 11.03 3.98 -8.95
C ALA A 191 9.82 4.94 -8.84
N GLY A 192 9.83 5.87 -7.87
CA GLY A 192 8.80 6.89 -7.69
C GLY A 192 7.55 6.38 -6.97
N TYR A 193 7.69 5.35 -6.15
CA TYR A 193 6.65 4.84 -5.24
C TYR A 193 6.88 5.25 -3.77
N GLY A 194 7.84 6.13 -3.48
CA GLY A 194 8.22 6.50 -2.11
C GLY A 194 7.06 6.84 -1.15
N PRO A 195 6.05 7.64 -1.54
CA PRO A 195 4.87 7.87 -0.70
C PRO A 195 4.08 6.59 -0.40
N GLN A 196 3.81 5.77 -1.42
CA GLN A 196 3.05 4.53 -1.30
C GLN A 196 3.79 3.49 -0.44
N VAL A 197 5.11 3.39 -0.59
CA VAL A 197 5.97 2.54 0.26
C VAL A 197 5.84 2.92 1.72
N ARG A 198 5.92 4.21 2.05
CA ARG A 198 5.80 4.69 3.44
C ARG A 198 4.42 4.40 4.03
N THR A 199 3.34 4.60 3.26
CA THR A 199 1.98 4.28 3.70
C THR A 199 1.83 2.78 3.95
N ALA A 200 2.25 1.93 3.00
CA ALA A 200 2.15 0.48 3.14
C ALA A 200 2.98 -0.03 4.32
N ALA A 201 4.22 0.45 4.48
CA ALA A 201 5.05 0.12 5.64
C ALA A 201 4.40 0.56 6.97
N GLY A 202 3.75 1.72 7.00
CA GLY A 202 3.00 2.17 8.16
C GLY A 202 1.85 1.24 8.54
N GLU A 203 1.05 0.80 7.56
CA GLU A 203 -0.04 -0.16 7.78
C GLU A 203 0.48 -1.53 8.25
N LEU A 204 1.56 -2.02 7.63
CA LEU A 204 2.24 -3.24 8.08
C LEU A 204 2.65 -3.14 9.55
N HIS A 205 3.36 -2.07 9.91
CA HIS A 205 3.85 -1.90 11.28
C HIS A 205 2.72 -1.76 12.29
N ARG A 206 1.64 -1.02 11.97
CA ARG A 206 0.48 -0.91 12.86
C ARG A 206 -0.21 -2.25 13.07
N GLY A 207 -0.49 -2.98 11.99
CA GLY A 207 -1.09 -4.30 12.08
C GLY A 207 -0.22 -5.29 12.84
N ALA A 208 1.09 -5.27 12.61
CA ALA A 208 2.04 -6.10 13.36
C ALA A 208 2.06 -5.74 14.86
N LEU A 209 2.08 -4.45 15.21
CA LEU A 209 2.07 -4.00 16.61
C LEU A 209 0.80 -4.41 17.34
N ASP A 210 -0.37 -4.31 16.71
CA ASP A 210 -1.64 -4.75 17.30
C ASP A 210 -1.60 -6.25 17.63
N VAL A 211 -1.04 -7.06 16.73
CA VAL A 211 -0.87 -8.50 16.92
C VAL A 211 0.15 -8.81 18.02
N VAL A 212 1.32 -8.15 18.01
CA VAL A 212 2.34 -8.30 19.05
C VAL A 212 1.75 -7.99 20.42
N LYS A 213 1.05 -6.86 20.55
CA LYS A 213 0.42 -6.44 21.80
C LYS A 213 -0.58 -7.48 22.30
N ALA A 214 -1.45 -7.97 21.41
CA ALA A 214 -2.40 -9.03 21.77
C ALA A 214 -1.68 -10.32 22.20
N SER A 215 -0.60 -10.71 21.52
CA SER A 215 0.14 -11.94 21.83
C SER A 215 0.85 -11.90 23.18
N ILE A 216 1.32 -10.72 23.62
CA ILE A 216 1.94 -10.57 24.94
C ILE A 216 0.94 -10.95 26.03
N GLU A 217 -0.30 -10.50 25.91
CA GLU A 217 -1.32 -10.77 26.93
C GLU A 217 -1.79 -12.23 26.93
N ALA A 218 -1.97 -12.82 25.76
CA ALA A 218 -2.65 -14.12 25.65
C ALA A 218 -1.71 -15.32 25.43
N VAL A 219 -0.41 -15.13 25.26
CA VAL A 219 0.59 -16.23 25.32
C VAL A 219 1.24 -16.25 26.72
N PRO A 220 1.18 -17.36 27.47
CA PRO A 220 1.84 -17.48 28.77
C PRO A 220 3.34 -17.19 28.69
N SER A 221 3.89 -16.55 29.71
CA SER A 221 5.30 -16.12 29.69
C SER A 221 6.30 -17.24 29.43
N ALA A 222 6.00 -18.49 29.82
CA ALA A 222 6.86 -19.66 29.62
C ALA A 222 6.88 -20.16 28.16
N GLU A 223 5.92 -19.75 27.34
CA GLU A 223 5.75 -20.17 25.95
C GLU A 223 6.16 -19.07 24.95
N ARG A 224 6.48 -17.87 25.43
CA ARG A 224 6.92 -16.76 24.58
C ARG A 224 8.33 -17.05 24.06
N HIS A 225 8.46 -17.11 22.74
CA HIS A 225 9.77 -17.14 22.09
C HIS A 225 10.39 -15.74 22.11
N LEU A 226 11.71 -15.66 22.34
CA LEU A 226 12.46 -14.40 22.29
C LEU A 226 12.60 -13.87 20.85
N ASP A 227 12.48 -14.77 19.88
CA ASP A 227 12.44 -14.45 18.46
C ASP A 227 11.04 -13.93 18.09
N LEU A 228 10.94 -12.83 17.33
CA LEU A 228 9.67 -12.27 16.81
C LEU A 228 9.02 -13.21 15.77
N LYS A 229 8.54 -14.37 16.22
CA LYS A 229 7.86 -15.38 15.39
C LYS A 229 6.36 -15.36 15.69
N PHE A 230 5.56 -15.21 14.65
CA PHE A 230 4.09 -15.10 14.72
C PHE A 230 3.36 -16.42 14.44
N ILE A 231 4.11 -17.54 14.40
CA ILE A 231 3.63 -18.86 14.03
C ILE A 231 3.48 -19.72 15.29
N ARG A 232 2.40 -20.50 15.39
CA ARG A 232 2.30 -21.55 16.41
C ARG A 232 3.21 -22.71 16.01
N VAL A 233 4.28 -22.92 16.76
CA VAL A 233 5.14 -24.10 16.63
C VAL A 233 4.59 -25.14 17.60
N GLU A 234 3.91 -26.17 17.10
CA GLU A 234 3.63 -27.34 17.93
C GLU A 234 4.97 -28.02 18.23
N ARG A 235 5.27 -28.22 19.52
CA ARG A 235 6.42 -29.04 19.91
C ARG A 235 6.07 -30.49 19.61
N SER A 236 6.75 -31.07 18.63
CA SER A 236 6.88 -32.52 18.43
C SER A 236 7.55 -33.17 19.64
#